data_AF-A0A6G1SGK0-F1
#
_entry.id   AF-A0A6G1SGK0-F1
#
_cell.length_a   1.000
_cell.length_b   1.000
_cell.length_c   1.000
_cell.angle_alpha   90.00
_cell.angle_beta   90.00
_cell.angle_gamma   90.00
#
_symmetry.space_group_name_H-M   'P 1'
#
loop_
_entity.id
_entity.type
_entity.pdbx_description
1 polymer ?
#
loop_
_entity_poly.entity_id
_entity_poly.type
_entity_poly.pdbx_seq_one_letter_code
_entity_poly.pdbx_strand_id
1 'polypeptide(L)'
;MINPPRLIILSAVTVFALLLLLASTIESLAPAARSNHRTGRQRQTGDEQQQQTCHLRELDLCLSSLTVFFQSNQHPITNNEINRQCKILLETESCLSNYTSRCMTENQAQLVDMFAEGGLDTIRELCRPQSKIRNNYLKYGDCINAQHKGQRVCMRDFQVSLEKAVDIGWQDRLKLGCCAYNKLQECMRDVIEPKCGSEAYEMQRQLLRTTLSRLPSITCAKYEHNSKACAGLLPPAGSQPKGPKSHSVLSKLFSAYTGQ
;
A
#
# COMPACT_ATOMS: atom_id res chain seq x y z
N MET A 1 -11.87 -5.07 8.13
CA MET A 1 -11.81 -5.63 6.77
C MET A 1 -11.24 -4.54 5.88
N ILE A 2 -10.16 -4.82 5.16
CA ILE A 2 -9.80 -4.01 4.00
C ILE A 2 -10.50 -4.70 2.83
N ASN A 3 -11.64 -4.14 2.39
CA ASN A 3 -12.35 -4.55 1.19
C ASN A 3 -11.30 -4.61 0.04
N PRO A 4 -11.28 -5.59 -0.87
CA PRO A 4 -10.43 -5.59 -2.08
C PRO A 4 -10.24 -4.21 -2.75
N PRO A 5 -11.28 -3.35 -2.89
CA PRO A 5 -11.12 -1.94 -3.27
C PRO A 5 -10.21 -1.15 -2.31
N ARG A 6 -10.40 -1.28 -1.00
CA ARG A 6 -9.53 -0.71 0.04
C ARG A 6 -8.11 -1.26 0.01
N LEU A 7 -7.90 -2.48 -0.50
CA LEU A 7 -6.59 -3.13 -0.62
C LEU A 7 -5.83 -2.54 -1.82
N ILE A 8 -6.52 -2.40 -2.96
CA ILE A 8 -6.00 -1.73 -4.17
C ILE A 8 -5.66 -0.25 -3.90
N ILE A 9 -6.52 0.48 -3.17
CA ILE A 9 -6.20 1.85 -2.74
C ILE A 9 -5.06 1.86 -1.72
N LEU A 10 -4.99 0.84 -0.84
CA LEU A 10 -3.89 0.68 0.07
C LEU A 10 -2.55 0.63 -0.65
N SER A 11 -2.43 -0.09 -1.78
CA SER A 11 -1.18 -0.07 -2.56
C SER A 11 -0.79 1.34 -2.91
N ALA A 12 -1.67 2.08 -3.58
CA ALA A 12 -1.36 3.41 -4.06
C ALA A 12 -1.03 4.34 -2.88
N VAL A 13 -1.81 4.33 -1.80
CA VAL A 13 -1.60 5.25 -0.66
C VAL A 13 -0.43 4.85 0.23
N THR A 14 -0.24 3.56 0.54
CA THR A 14 0.90 3.13 1.37
C THR A 14 2.21 3.20 0.61
N VAL A 15 2.22 2.95 -0.69
CA VAL A 15 3.39 3.20 -1.54
C VAL A 15 3.72 4.68 -1.55
N PHE A 16 2.75 5.55 -1.84
CA PHE A 16 2.98 6.99 -1.90
C PHE A 16 3.43 7.50 -0.52
N ALA A 17 2.78 7.09 0.57
CA ALA A 17 3.18 7.45 1.93
C ALA A 17 4.56 6.89 2.33
N LEU A 18 4.89 5.65 1.94
CA LEU A 18 6.22 5.06 2.19
C LEU A 18 7.30 5.78 1.40
N LEU A 19 7.02 6.18 0.17
CA LEU A 19 7.95 6.93 -0.66
C LEU A 19 8.13 8.36 -0.20
N LEU A 20 7.09 8.99 0.35
CA LEU A 20 7.20 10.29 0.99
C LEU A 20 7.97 10.22 2.30
N LEU A 21 7.77 9.15 3.09
CA LEU A 21 8.59 8.89 4.28
C LEU A 21 10.06 8.64 3.89
N LEU A 22 10.32 7.91 2.81
CA LEU A 22 11.67 7.73 2.27
C LEU A 22 12.25 9.05 1.71
N ALA A 23 11.44 9.88 1.02
CA ALA A 23 11.85 11.19 0.51
C ALA A 23 12.23 12.15 1.64
N SER A 24 11.48 12.15 2.76
CA SER A 24 11.80 12.96 3.95
C SER A 24 13.08 12.51 4.66
N THR A 25 13.48 11.23 4.51
CA THR A 25 14.80 10.75 4.99
C THR A 25 15.95 11.11 4.04
N ILE A 26 15.68 11.30 2.75
CA ILE A 26 16.67 11.73 1.76
C ILE A 26 17.00 13.22 1.93
N GLU A 27 16.04 14.06 2.32
CA GLU A 27 16.29 15.46 2.71
C GLU A 27 17.18 15.60 3.95
N SER A 28 17.20 14.60 4.83
CA SER A 28 18.15 14.55 5.96
C SER A 28 19.56 14.09 5.55
N LEU A 29 19.74 13.60 4.31
CA LEU A 29 21.01 13.10 3.77
C LEU A 29 21.62 14.02 2.71
N ALA A 30 20.93 15.10 2.31
CA ALA A 30 21.52 16.12 1.46
C ALA A 30 22.48 16.99 2.31
N PRO A 31 23.82 16.92 2.12
CA PRO A 31 24.69 17.90 2.74
C PRO A 31 24.33 19.28 2.18
N ALA A 32 24.18 20.26 3.07
CA ALA A 32 23.94 21.65 2.73
C ALA A 32 24.94 22.10 1.65
N ALA A 33 24.48 22.18 0.41
CA ALA A 33 25.27 22.71 -0.69
C ALA A 33 25.43 24.22 -0.46
N ARG A 34 26.63 24.59 0.01
CA ARG A 34 27.17 25.95 0.01
C ARG A 34 26.86 26.65 -1.31
N SER A 35 26.12 27.75 -1.26
CA SER A 35 26.17 28.77 -2.31
C SER A 35 26.81 30.03 -1.76
N ASN A 36 28.02 30.30 -2.24
CA ASN A 36 28.80 31.49 -1.96
C ASN A 36 29.00 32.21 -3.30
N HIS A 37 28.12 33.16 -3.68
CA HIS A 37 28.51 34.43 -4.31
C HIS A 37 27.33 35.31 -4.75
N ARG A 38 27.51 36.61 -4.47
CA ARG A 38 27.14 37.81 -5.26
C ARG A 38 25.72 38.35 -5.16
N THR A 39 25.64 39.40 -4.35
CA THR A 39 24.82 40.61 -4.46
C THR A 39 24.30 40.90 -5.88
N GLY A 40 22.97 40.87 -6.02
CA GLY A 40 22.24 41.34 -7.20
C GLY A 40 20.76 41.48 -6.86
N ARG A 41 20.30 42.73 -6.79
CA ARG A 41 18.94 43.16 -6.44
C ARG A 41 17.95 42.78 -7.56
N GLN A 42 16.98 41.89 -7.33
CA GLN A 42 15.76 41.82 -8.16
C GLN A 42 14.56 41.16 -7.44
N ARG A 43 13.51 41.97 -7.32
CA ARG A 43 12.06 41.72 -7.14
C ARG A 43 11.59 40.33 -6.68
N GLN A 44 11.21 40.26 -5.41
CA GLN A 44 10.31 39.27 -4.81
C GLN A 44 8.87 39.48 -5.31
N THR A 45 8.33 38.56 -6.12
CA THR A 45 6.87 38.27 -6.28
C THR A 45 6.71 37.00 -7.14
N GLY A 46 7.31 35.87 -6.72
CA GLY A 46 7.27 34.61 -7.50
C GLY A 46 7.47 33.33 -6.69
N ASP A 47 8.20 33.38 -5.58
CA ASP A 47 8.49 32.19 -4.75
C ASP A 47 7.35 31.77 -3.81
N GLU A 48 6.55 32.71 -3.30
CA GLU A 48 5.51 32.39 -2.30
C GLU A 48 4.32 31.57 -2.84
N GLN A 49 4.03 31.65 -4.15
CA GLN A 49 2.95 30.87 -4.75
C GLN A 49 3.36 29.42 -5.04
N GLN A 50 4.61 29.18 -5.41
CA GLN A 50 5.10 27.83 -5.71
C GLN A 50 5.22 27.01 -4.42
N GLN A 51 5.63 27.64 -3.33
CA GLN A 51 5.79 27.02 -2.01
C GLN A 51 4.46 26.64 -1.34
N GLN A 52 3.35 27.32 -1.65
CA GLN A 52 2.01 26.93 -1.19
C GLN A 52 1.45 25.71 -1.95
N THR A 53 1.81 25.53 -3.23
CA THR A 53 1.25 24.45 -4.09
C THR A 53 1.91 23.09 -3.94
N CYS A 54 3.06 23.01 -3.27
CA CYS A 54 3.78 21.76 -3.02
C CYS A 54 3.84 21.38 -1.54
N HIS A 55 2.91 21.92 -0.75
CA HIS A 55 2.74 21.53 0.64
C HIS A 55 2.14 20.12 0.71
N LEU A 56 2.53 19.33 1.73
CA LEU A 56 1.94 18.01 2.04
C LEU A 56 0.41 18.06 2.25
N ARG A 57 -0.15 19.25 2.41
CA ARG A 57 -1.59 19.46 2.55
C ARG A 57 -2.33 19.21 1.24
N GLU A 58 -1.75 19.55 0.10
CA GLU A 58 -2.33 19.27 -1.22
C GLU A 58 -2.41 17.76 -1.46
N LEU A 59 -1.37 17.05 -1.04
CA LEU A 59 -1.37 15.60 -1.02
C LEU A 59 -2.46 15.03 -0.09
N ASP A 60 -2.57 15.53 1.14
CA ASP A 60 -3.63 15.10 2.07
C ASP A 60 -5.02 15.33 1.48
N LEU A 61 -5.22 16.41 0.72
CA LEU A 61 -6.46 16.67 0.00
C LEU A 61 -6.71 15.61 -1.10
N CYS A 62 -5.70 15.20 -1.86
CA CYS A 62 -5.83 14.10 -2.83
C CYS A 62 -6.30 12.79 -2.16
N LEU A 63 -5.83 12.54 -0.94
CA LEU A 63 -6.12 11.33 -0.16
C LEU A 63 -7.42 11.43 0.64
N SER A 64 -7.92 12.64 0.89
CA SER A 64 -9.10 12.87 1.73
C SER A 64 -10.36 12.17 1.20
N SER A 65 -10.55 12.16 -0.12
CA SER A 65 -11.68 11.49 -0.81
C SER A 65 -11.71 9.98 -0.59
N LEU A 66 -10.57 9.38 -0.24
CA LEU A 66 -10.46 7.95 0.04
C LEU A 66 -11.10 7.55 1.36
N THR A 67 -11.27 8.48 2.30
CA THR A 67 -11.90 8.23 3.61
C THR A 67 -13.34 7.72 3.49
N VAL A 68 -14.12 8.24 2.54
CA VAL A 68 -15.50 7.82 2.26
C VAL A 68 -15.53 6.40 1.67
N PHE A 69 -14.56 6.06 0.84
CA PHE A 69 -14.38 4.72 0.31
C PHE A 69 -13.96 3.71 1.40
N PHE A 70 -13.21 4.18 2.42
CA PHE A 70 -12.98 3.43 3.66
C PHE A 70 -14.19 3.36 4.61
N GLN A 71 -15.39 3.78 4.18
CA GLN A 71 -16.63 3.63 4.95
C GLN A 71 -17.72 2.78 4.26
N SER A 72 -17.69 2.61 2.92
CA SER A 72 -18.69 1.78 2.22
C SER A 72 -18.38 0.28 2.34
N ASN A 73 -18.94 -0.39 3.35
CA ASN A 73 -18.64 -1.81 3.64
C ASN A 73 -19.87 -2.69 3.88
N GLN A 74 -21.06 -2.26 3.48
CA GLN A 74 -22.30 -2.99 3.78
C GLN A 74 -23.14 -3.35 2.56
N HIS A 75 -22.66 -3.07 1.35
CA HIS A 75 -23.43 -3.30 0.12
C HIS A 75 -22.81 -4.43 -0.71
N PRO A 76 -23.65 -5.26 -1.36
CA PRO A 76 -23.20 -6.23 -2.35
C PRO A 76 -22.34 -5.57 -3.43
N ILE A 77 -21.35 -6.30 -3.94
CA ILE A 77 -20.50 -5.80 -5.02
C ILE A 77 -21.30 -5.79 -6.32
N THR A 78 -21.65 -4.59 -6.78
CA THR A 78 -22.42 -4.38 -8.01
C THR A 78 -21.67 -3.45 -8.97
N ASN A 79 -22.06 -3.46 -10.24
CA ASN A 79 -21.52 -2.53 -11.23
C ASN A 79 -21.69 -1.07 -10.82
N ASN A 80 -22.82 -0.72 -10.22
CA ASN A 80 -23.09 0.65 -9.76
C ASN A 80 -22.15 1.05 -8.62
N GLU A 81 -21.91 0.15 -7.67
CA GLU A 81 -20.96 0.40 -6.58
C GLU A 81 -19.53 0.53 -7.11
N ILE A 82 -19.10 -0.36 -8.01
CA ILE A 82 -17.76 -0.24 -8.63
C ILE A 82 -17.63 1.08 -9.40
N ASN A 83 -18.66 1.51 -10.15
CA ASN A 83 -18.60 2.77 -10.89
C ASN A 83 -18.48 3.99 -9.96
N ARG A 84 -19.21 3.98 -8.84
CA ARG A 84 -19.10 5.01 -7.80
C ARG A 84 -17.70 5.06 -7.22
N GLN A 85 -17.14 3.89 -6.92
CA GLN A 85 -15.77 3.72 -6.43
C GLN A 85 -14.73 4.22 -7.42
N CYS A 86 -14.92 3.93 -8.71
CA CYS A 86 -14.03 4.32 -9.78
C CYS A 86 -13.93 5.83 -9.99
N LYS A 87 -15.02 6.57 -9.76
CA LYS A 87 -14.98 8.02 -9.78
C LYS A 87 -13.95 8.57 -8.79
N ILE A 88 -14.01 8.11 -7.54
CA ILE A 88 -13.10 8.53 -6.46
C ILE A 88 -11.66 8.09 -6.78
N LEU A 89 -11.49 6.84 -7.19
CA LEU A 89 -10.20 6.22 -7.51
C LEU A 89 -9.42 6.98 -8.58
N LEU A 90 -10.07 7.27 -9.71
CA LEU A 90 -9.45 7.93 -10.85
C LEU A 90 -9.21 9.42 -10.59
N GLU A 91 -10.09 10.08 -9.82
CA GLU A 91 -9.87 11.44 -9.34
C GLU A 91 -8.64 11.53 -8.43
N THR A 92 -8.49 10.59 -7.48
CA THR A 92 -7.31 10.50 -6.61
C THR A 92 -6.04 10.22 -7.40
N GLU A 93 -6.05 9.27 -8.34
CA GLU A 93 -4.91 8.97 -9.21
C GLU A 93 -4.45 10.23 -9.97
N SER A 94 -5.39 10.94 -10.58
CA SER A 94 -5.11 12.17 -11.31
C SER A 94 -4.51 13.25 -10.41
N CYS A 95 -5.06 13.43 -9.21
CA CYS A 95 -4.55 14.39 -8.21
C CYS A 95 -3.11 14.06 -7.79
N LEU A 96 -2.85 12.79 -7.47
CA LEU A 96 -1.52 12.30 -7.09
C LEU A 96 -0.50 12.48 -8.23
N SER A 97 -0.88 12.16 -9.47
CA SER A 97 -0.03 12.35 -10.64
C SER A 97 0.29 13.83 -10.92
N ASN A 98 -0.67 14.72 -10.70
CA ASN A 98 -0.44 16.16 -10.81
C ASN A 98 0.52 16.67 -9.73
N TYR A 99 0.34 16.21 -8.49
CA TYR A 99 1.24 16.55 -7.39
C TYR A 99 2.67 16.04 -7.65
N THR A 100 2.85 14.78 -8.03
CA THR A 100 4.19 14.20 -8.25
C THR A 100 4.93 14.92 -9.38
N SER A 101 4.26 15.20 -10.50
CA SER A 101 4.88 15.89 -11.63
C SER A 101 5.30 17.33 -11.33
N ARG A 102 4.63 17.99 -10.37
CA ARG A 102 4.92 19.39 -10.00
C ARG A 102 5.87 19.53 -8.82
N CYS A 103 5.78 18.63 -7.86
CA CYS A 103 6.35 18.83 -6.53
C CYS A 103 7.45 17.84 -6.15
N MET A 104 7.69 16.82 -6.98
CA MET A 104 8.77 15.87 -6.76
C MET A 104 9.89 16.06 -7.79
N THR A 105 11.11 15.71 -7.37
CA THR A 105 12.24 15.55 -8.30
C THR A 105 12.03 14.34 -9.21
N GLU A 106 12.75 14.27 -10.32
CA GLU A 106 12.67 13.15 -11.26
C GLU A 106 12.89 11.79 -10.59
N ASN A 107 13.90 11.67 -9.72
CA ASN A 107 14.18 10.43 -9.00
C ASN A 107 13.05 10.04 -8.04
N GLN A 108 12.46 11.04 -7.35
CA GLN A 108 11.32 10.79 -6.47
C GLN A 108 10.08 10.36 -7.26
N ALA A 109 9.80 10.99 -8.40
CA ALA A 109 8.69 10.62 -9.29
C ALA A 109 8.86 9.20 -9.85
N GLN A 110 10.07 8.84 -10.31
CA GLN A 110 10.37 7.49 -10.80
C GLN A 110 10.19 6.42 -9.71
N LEU A 111 10.61 6.71 -8.48
CA LEU A 111 10.35 5.82 -7.35
C LEU A 111 8.85 5.68 -7.12
N VAL A 112 8.09 6.78 -7.12
CA VAL A 112 6.62 6.76 -7.02
C VAL A 112 5.98 5.90 -8.07
N ASP A 113 6.34 6.08 -9.33
CA ASP A 113 5.82 5.27 -10.42
C ASP A 113 6.15 3.79 -10.22
N MET A 114 7.41 3.45 -9.93
CA MET A 114 7.85 2.05 -9.77
C MET A 114 7.06 1.30 -8.70
N PHE A 115 6.80 1.93 -7.55
CA PHE A 115 6.06 1.25 -6.50
C PHE A 115 4.54 1.30 -6.73
N ALA A 116 4.00 2.35 -7.37
CA ALA A 116 2.57 2.57 -7.51
C ALA A 116 1.96 1.93 -8.75
N GLU A 117 2.76 1.67 -9.78
CA GLU A 117 2.35 1.15 -11.10
C GLU A 117 1.37 -0.02 -10.99
N GLY A 118 1.70 -1.05 -10.20
CA GLY A 118 0.83 -2.20 -10.03
C GLY A 118 -0.54 -1.85 -9.43
N GLY A 119 -0.55 -0.90 -8.49
CA GLY A 119 -1.74 -0.32 -7.86
C GLY A 119 -2.62 0.35 -8.90
N LEU A 120 -2.03 1.31 -9.61
CA LEU A 120 -2.71 2.13 -10.61
C LEU A 120 -3.27 1.28 -11.76
N ASP A 121 -2.51 0.31 -12.27
CA ASP A 121 -3.00 -0.58 -13.32
C ASP A 121 -4.20 -1.42 -12.87
N THR A 122 -4.18 -1.87 -11.62
CA THR A 122 -5.31 -2.63 -11.06
C THR A 122 -6.53 -1.75 -10.87
N ILE A 123 -6.36 -0.49 -10.47
CA ILE A 123 -7.44 0.52 -10.42
C ILE A 123 -8.05 0.69 -11.81
N ARG A 124 -7.22 0.98 -12.81
CA ARG A 124 -7.66 1.21 -14.19
C ARG A 124 -8.39 -0.01 -14.75
N GLU A 125 -7.86 -1.21 -14.54
CA GLU A 125 -8.51 -2.44 -14.98
C GLU A 125 -9.82 -2.69 -14.23
N LEU A 126 -9.89 -2.53 -12.90
CA LEU A 126 -11.16 -2.63 -12.15
C LEU A 126 -12.22 -1.65 -12.69
N CYS A 127 -11.77 -0.45 -13.07
CA CYS A 127 -12.64 0.62 -13.54
C CYS A 127 -13.02 0.51 -15.02
N ARG A 128 -12.25 -0.24 -15.81
CA ARG A 128 -12.59 -0.54 -17.20
C ARG A 128 -13.79 -1.51 -17.26
N PRO A 129 -14.90 -1.15 -17.93
CA PRO A 129 -16.01 -2.07 -18.15
C PRO A 129 -15.55 -3.38 -18.78
N GLN A 130 -16.14 -4.49 -18.35
CA GLN A 130 -15.90 -5.85 -18.88
C GLN A 130 -14.45 -6.36 -18.78
N SER A 131 -13.56 -5.69 -18.05
CA SER A 131 -12.21 -6.21 -17.81
C SER A 131 -12.25 -7.52 -17.02
N LYS A 132 -11.18 -8.32 -17.14
CA LYS A 132 -11.04 -9.56 -16.36
C LYS A 132 -11.06 -9.29 -14.85
N ILE A 133 -10.38 -8.23 -14.39
CA ILE A 133 -10.35 -7.86 -12.96
C ILE A 133 -11.74 -7.48 -12.48
N ARG A 134 -12.46 -6.63 -13.22
CA ARG A 134 -13.82 -6.21 -12.84
C ARG A 134 -14.79 -7.38 -12.79
N ASN A 135 -14.77 -8.24 -13.80
CA ASN A 135 -15.65 -9.41 -13.87
C ASN A 135 -15.37 -10.39 -12.74
N ASN A 136 -14.08 -10.66 -12.45
CA ASN A 136 -13.69 -11.48 -11.32
C ASN A 136 -14.12 -10.84 -9.99
N TYR A 137 -14.01 -9.52 -9.88
CA TYR A 137 -14.37 -8.80 -8.66
C TYR A 137 -15.87 -8.88 -8.38
N LEU A 138 -16.71 -8.69 -9.41
CA LEU A 138 -18.15 -8.91 -9.35
C LEU A 138 -18.51 -10.36 -9.00
N LYS A 139 -17.74 -11.33 -9.51
CA LYS A 139 -18.03 -12.76 -9.33
C LYS A 139 -17.64 -13.29 -7.95
N TYR A 140 -16.47 -12.91 -7.43
CA TYR A 140 -15.88 -13.53 -6.24
C TYR A 140 -15.84 -12.62 -5.02
N GLY A 141 -16.00 -11.31 -5.20
CA GLY A 141 -15.76 -10.34 -4.15
C GLY A 141 -16.64 -10.54 -2.91
N ASP A 142 -17.92 -10.86 -3.09
CA ASP A 142 -18.84 -11.07 -1.94
C ASP A 142 -18.43 -12.30 -1.13
N CYS A 143 -18.03 -13.40 -1.79
CA CYS A 143 -17.54 -14.60 -1.09
C CYS A 143 -16.26 -14.31 -0.31
N ILE A 144 -15.29 -13.63 -0.93
CA ILE A 144 -14.03 -13.26 -0.28
C ILE A 144 -14.32 -12.36 0.93
N ASN A 145 -15.19 -11.36 0.78
CA ASN A 145 -15.61 -10.48 1.87
C ASN A 145 -16.27 -11.24 3.02
N ALA A 146 -17.03 -12.30 2.74
CA ALA A 146 -17.60 -13.17 3.78
C ALA A 146 -16.51 -13.86 4.63
N GLN A 147 -15.31 -14.11 4.09
CA GLN A 147 -14.19 -14.74 4.81
C GLN A 147 -13.35 -13.76 5.66
N HIS A 148 -13.83 -12.52 5.87
CA HIS A 148 -13.08 -11.47 6.57
C HIS A 148 -12.50 -11.89 7.94
N LYS A 149 -13.17 -12.77 8.70
CA LYS A 149 -12.69 -13.23 10.01
C LYS A 149 -11.36 -13.98 9.90
N GLY A 150 -11.26 -14.92 8.94
CA GLY A 150 -10.02 -15.66 8.68
C GLY A 150 -8.92 -14.75 8.16
N GLN A 151 -9.26 -13.86 7.22
CA GLN A 151 -8.29 -12.91 6.67
C GLN A 151 -7.70 -11.97 7.76
N ARG A 152 -8.51 -11.56 8.75
CA ARG A 152 -8.01 -10.77 9.90
C ARG A 152 -6.97 -11.50 10.73
N VAL A 153 -7.01 -12.82 10.80
CA VAL A 153 -5.95 -13.60 11.46
C VAL A 153 -4.64 -13.47 10.66
N CYS A 154 -4.70 -13.66 9.34
CA CYS A 154 -3.54 -13.51 8.46
C CYS A 154 -2.91 -12.12 8.55
N MET A 155 -3.74 -11.06 8.55
CA MET A 155 -3.26 -9.69 8.65
C MET A 155 -2.64 -9.39 10.02
N ARG A 156 -3.16 -9.95 11.12
CA ARG A 156 -2.54 -9.83 12.45
C ARG A 156 -1.16 -10.46 12.47
N ASP A 157 -1.03 -11.68 11.97
CA ASP A 157 0.25 -12.39 11.90
C ASP A 157 1.29 -11.61 11.08
N PHE A 158 0.86 -11.02 9.98
CA PHE A 158 1.70 -10.14 9.18
C PHE A 158 2.11 -8.88 9.96
N GLN A 159 1.17 -8.25 10.67
CA GLN A 159 1.45 -7.07 11.50
C GLN A 159 2.49 -7.36 12.58
N VAL A 160 2.37 -8.47 13.31
CA VAL A 160 3.38 -8.86 14.32
C VAL A 160 4.76 -9.00 13.69
N SER A 161 4.84 -9.47 12.44
CA SER A 161 6.11 -9.54 11.71
C SER A 161 6.68 -8.15 11.39
N LEU A 162 5.84 -7.17 11.06
CA LEU A 162 6.24 -5.77 10.89
C LEU A 162 6.72 -5.12 12.20
N GLU A 163 6.18 -5.56 13.34
CA GLU A 163 6.62 -5.12 14.66
C GLU A 163 7.98 -5.72 15.02
N LYS A 164 8.17 -7.01 14.75
CA LYS A 164 9.48 -7.66 14.95
C LYS A 164 10.58 -7.06 14.08
N ALA A 165 10.24 -6.54 12.90
CA ALA A 165 11.21 -5.97 11.97
C ALA A 165 12.05 -4.81 12.55
N VAL A 166 11.51 -4.05 13.51
CA VAL A 166 12.28 -2.97 14.16
C VAL A 166 13.19 -3.47 15.28
N ASP A 167 12.94 -4.67 15.81
CA ASP A 167 13.67 -5.28 16.92
C ASP A 167 14.81 -6.22 16.45
N ILE A 168 14.96 -6.41 15.12
CA ILE A 168 16.00 -7.28 14.53
C ILE A 168 17.05 -6.49 13.74
N GLY A 169 18.21 -7.12 13.55
CA GLY A 169 19.32 -6.58 12.76
C GLY A 169 18.93 -6.33 11.30
N TRP A 170 19.52 -5.27 10.71
CA TRP A 170 19.21 -4.82 9.34
C TRP A 170 19.28 -5.94 8.29
N GLN A 171 20.29 -6.80 8.38
CA GLN A 171 20.53 -7.91 7.45
C GLN A 171 19.38 -8.93 7.43
N ASP A 172 18.67 -9.08 8.55
CA ASP A 172 17.56 -10.02 8.68
C ASP A 172 16.20 -9.41 8.33
N ARG A 173 16.11 -8.08 8.17
CA ARG A 173 14.83 -7.40 7.91
C ARG A 173 14.22 -7.79 6.57
N LEU A 174 15.02 -7.84 5.51
CA LEU A 174 14.56 -8.29 4.19
C LEU A 174 14.06 -9.74 4.25
N LYS A 175 14.83 -10.60 4.92
CA LYS A 175 14.52 -12.01 5.09
C LYS A 175 13.22 -12.21 5.87
N LEU A 176 13.06 -11.54 7.01
CA LEU A 176 11.80 -11.51 7.77
C LEU A 176 10.63 -11.01 6.93
N GLY A 177 10.82 -9.91 6.20
CA GLY A 177 9.79 -9.35 5.32
C GLY A 177 9.34 -10.35 4.26
N CYS A 178 10.27 -11.04 3.61
CA CYS A 178 9.96 -12.06 2.63
C CYS A 178 9.27 -13.29 3.24
N CYS A 179 9.73 -13.76 4.39
CA CYS A 179 9.06 -14.84 5.11
C CYS A 179 7.63 -14.48 5.50
N ALA A 180 7.42 -13.26 6.00
CA ALA A 180 6.11 -12.76 6.42
C ALA A 180 5.17 -12.58 5.22
N TYR A 181 5.68 -12.09 4.09
CA TYR A 181 4.92 -11.95 2.84
C TYR A 181 4.44 -13.30 2.32
N ASN A 182 5.32 -14.30 2.25
CA ASN A 182 4.95 -15.62 1.76
C ASN A 182 4.01 -16.35 2.74
N LYS A 183 4.19 -16.18 4.06
CA LYS A 183 3.23 -16.67 5.06
C LYS A 183 1.85 -16.01 4.92
N LEU A 184 1.80 -14.70 4.62
CA LEU A 184 0.55 -13.99 4.39
C LEU A 184 -0.20 -14.54 3.17
N GLN A 185 0.51 -14.80 2.06
CA GLN A 185 -0.07 -15.39 0.85
C GLN A 185 -0.68 -16.77 1.14
N GLU A 186 0.05 -17.63 1.84
CA GLU A 186 -0.44 -18.98 2.19
C GLU A 186 -1.63 -18.94 3.15
N CYS A 187 -1.56 -18.12 4.20
CA CYS A 187 -2.69 -17.96 5.11
C CYS A 187 -3.95 -17.46 4.39
N MET A 188 -3.81 -16.51 3.44
CA MET A 188 -4.94 -16.04 2.63
C MET A 188 -5.51 -17.15 1.74
N ARG A 189 -4.64 -18.02 1.20
CA ARG A 189 -5.04 -19.20 0.43
C ARG A 189 -5.91 -20.15 1.27
N ASP A 190 -5.43 -20.53 2.45
CA ASP A 190 -6.11 -21.46 3.35
C ASP A 190 -7.47 -20.96 3.82
N VAL A 191 -7.64 -19.63 3.88
CA VAL A 191 -8.92 -19.00 4.24
C VAL A 191 -9.89 -18.93 3.06
N ILE A 192 -9.41 -18.63 1.85
CA ILE A 192 -10.25 -18.27 0.70
C ILE A 192 -10.52 -19.45 -0.22
N GLU A 193 -9.49 -20.19 -0.62
CA GLU A 193 -9.60 -21.24 -1.62
C GLU A 193 -10.63 -22.32 -1.24
N PRO A 194 -10.66 -22.84 0.01
CA PRO A 194 -11.64 -23.87 0.40
C PRO A 194 -13.10 -23.39 0.41
N LYS A 195 -13.34 -22.08 0.41
CA LYS A 195 -14.68 -21.48 0.54
C LYS A 195 -15.17 -20.81 -0.74
N CYS A 196 -14.26 -20.26 -1.52
CA CYS A 196 -14.57 -19.44 -2.69
C CYS A 196 -13.98 -19.98 -4.01
N GLY A 197 -13.14 -21.02 -3.96
CA GLY A 197 -12.49 -21.63 -5.12
C GLY A 197 -11.13 -21.01 -5.46
N SER A 198 -10.36 -21.72 -6.28
CA SER A 198 -8.99 -21.36 -6.64
C SER A 198 -8.92 -20.07 -7.46
N GLU A 199 -9.90 -19.80 -8.32
CA GLU A 199 -9.96 -18.56 -9.09
C GLU A 199 -10.23 -17.33 -8.22
N ALA A 200 -11.02 -17.49 -7.15
CA ALA A 200 -11.24 -16.43 -6.16
C ALA A 200 -9.96 -16.13 -5.38
N TYR A 201 -9.21 -17.17 -5.01
CA TYR A 201 -7.91 -17.01 -4.38
C TYR A 201 -6.91 -16.33 -5.33
N GLU A 202 -6.83 -16.73 -6.60
CA GLU A 202 -5.89 -16.10 -7.53
C GLU A 202 -6.21 -14.62 -7.76
N MET A 203 -7.51 -14.27 -7.80
CA MET A 203 -7.91 -12.86 -7.78
C MET A 203 -7.40 -12.17 -6.50
N GLN A 204 -7.65 -12.71 -5.31
CA GLN A 204 -7.16 -12.11 -4.06
C GLN A 204 -5.63 -11.99 -4.05
N ARG A 205 -4.92 -13.00 -4.51
CA ARG A 205 -3.45 -13.01 -4.59
C ARG A 205 -2.95 -11.93 -5.53
N GLN A 206 -3.58 -11.74 -6.69
CA GLN A 206 -3.27 -10.64 -7.60
C GLN A 206 -3.51 -9.29 -6.93
N LEU A 207 -4.62 -9.12 -6.23
CA LEU A 207 -4.92 -7.88 -5.49
C LEU A 207 -3.90 -7.61 -4.38
N LEU A 208 -3.51 -8.63 -3.61
CA LEU A 208 -2.51 -8.52 -2.54
C LEU A 208 -1.11 -8.20 -3.11
N ARG A 209 -0.74 -8.82 -4.24
CA ARG A 209 0.51 -8.53 -4.96
C ARG A 209 0.54 -7.09 -5.43
N THR A 210 -0.53 -6.61 -6.03
CA THR A 210 -0.66 -5.21 -6.38
C THR A 210 -0.50 -4.32 -5.13
N THR A 211 -1.19 -4.70 -4.04
CA THR A 211 -1.25 -3.94 -2.79
C THR A 211 0.10 -3.72 -2.14
N LEU A 212 0.94 -4.76 -2.11
CA LEU A 212 2.25 -4.71 -1.48
C LEU A 212 3.37 -4.35 -2.46
N SER A 213 3.02 -3.80 -3.63
CA SER A 213 3.87 -3.74 -4.82
C SER A 213 4.18 -5.14 -5.39
N ARG A 214 4.48 -5.19 -6.69
CA ARG A 214 4.96 -6.42 -7.34
C ARG A 214 6.35 -6.82 -6.83
N LEU A 215 7.09 -5.90 -6.20
CA LEU A 215 8.47 -6.09 -5.76
C LEU A 215 8.66 -7.27 -4.80
N PRO A 216 7.92 -7.43 -3.68
CA PRO A 216 8.00 -8.63 -2.84
C PRO A 216 7.84 -9.92 -3.63
N SER A 217 6.96 -9.94 -4.64
CA SER A 217 6.70 -11.14 -5.42
C SER A 217 7.88 -11.58 -6.30
N ILE A 218 8.77 -10.64 -6.64
CA ILE A 218 10.00 -10.85 -7.41
C ILE A 218 11.17 -11.14 -6.44
N THR A 219 11.38 -10.24 -5.48
CA THR A 219 12.53 -10.29 -4.54
C THR A 219 12.42 -11.45 -3.55
N CYS A 220 11.20 -11.85 -3.18
CA CYS A 220 10.97 -12.88 -2.18
C CYS A 220 10.74 -14.29 -2.76
N ALA A 221 10.89 -14.47 -4.08
CA ALA A 221 10.63 -15.74 -4.76
C ALA A 221 11.45 -16.92 -4.21
N LYS A 222 12.61 -16.65 -3.59
CA LYS A 222 13.52 -17.65 -3.02
C LYS A 222 13.25 -18.00 -1.54
N TYR A 223 12.33 -17.31 -0.88
CA TYR A 223 12.13 -17.40 0.58
C TYR A 223 10.83 -18.12 0.92
N GLU A 224 10.75 -19.44 0.76
CA GLU A 224 9.57 -20.19 1.22
C GLU A 224 9.37 -20.01 2.74
N HIS A 225 8.14 -19.73 3.19
CA HIS A 225 7.90 -19.35 4.60
C HIS A 225 8.18 -20.48 5.60
N ASN A 226 8.08 -21.73 5.16
CA ASN A 226 8.38 -22.94 5.90
C ASN A 226 9.85 -23.39 5.75
N SER A 227 10.64 -22.65 4.98
CA SER A 227 12.07 -22.97 4.82
C SER A 227 12.82 -22.79 6.14
N LYS A 228 13.95 -23.49 6.27
CA LYS A 228 14.91 -23.27 7.37
C LYS A 228 15.38 -21.81 7.44
N ALA A 229 15.35 -21.08 6.32
CA ALA A 229 15.68 -19.66 6.29
C ALA A 229 14.68 -18.85 7.13
N CYS A 230 13.39 -19.17 7.07
CA CYS A 230 12.33 -18.48 7.80
C CYS A 230 12.11 -19.00 9.23
N ALA A 231 12.56 -20.23 9.51
CA ALA A 231 12.57 -20.81 10.86
C ALA A 231 13.32 -19.90 11.85
N GLY A 232 12.67 -19.54 12.97
CA GLY A 232 13.21 -18.65 14.01
C GLY A 232 13.04 -17.15 13.74
N LEU A 233 12.84 -16.74 12.48
CA LEU A 233 12.60 -15.33 12.13
C LEU A 233 11.14 -14.94 12.27
N LEU A 234 10.20 -15.80 11.88
CA LEU A 234 8.78 -15.49 12.03
C LEU A 234 8.36 -15.45 13.51
N PRO A 235 7.45 -14.54 13.89
CA PRO A 235 6.84 -14.56 15.22
C PRO A 235 6.09 -15.88 15.49
N PRO A 236 5.98 -16.32 16.76
CA PRO A 236 5.15 -17.47 17.12
C PRO A 236 3.70 -17.31 16.65
N ALA A 237 3.09 -18.40 16.19
CA ALA A 237 1.69 -18.41 15.78
C ALA A 237 0.77 -17.93 16.91
N GLY A 238 -0.24 -17.12 16.57
CA GLY A 238 -1.22 -16.59 17.54
C GLY A 238 -0.75 -15.37 18.35
N SER A 239 0.48 -14.89 18.10
CA SER A 239 0.98 -13.63 18.66
C SER A 239 0.02 -12.48 18.34
N GLN A 240 -0.22 -11.59 19.30
CA GLN A 240 -1.07 -10.41 19.09
C GLN A 240 -0.22 -9.19 18.77
N PRO A 241 -0.65 -8.33 17.82
CA PRO A 241 0.05 -7.09 17.54
C PRO A 241 -0.04 -6.11 18.71
N LYS A 242 1.00 -5.31 18.91
CA LYS A 242 1.04 -4.18 19.85
C LYS A 242 0.15 -3.02 19.39
N GLY A 243 -0.21 -2.98 18.11
CA GLY A 243 -1.13 -1.99 17.54
C GLY A 243 -0.59 -0.57 17.68
N PRO A 244 -1.38 0.41 18.16
CA PRO A 244 -0.93 1.81 18.35
C PRO A 244 0.30 1.96 19.25
N LYS A 245 0.56 0.99 20.14
CA LYS A 245 1.70 0.98 21.07
C LYS A 245 2.99 0.48 20.43
N SER A 246 2.96 0.01 19.18
CA SER A 246 4.15 -0.44 18.47
C SER A 246 5.16 0.70 18.27
N HIS A 247 6.46 0.40 18.25
CA HIS A 247 7.49 1.36 17.80
C HIS A 247 7.70 1.33 16.28
N SER A 248 7.13 0.33 15.59
CA SER A 248 7.20 0.20 14.14
C SER A 248 6.24 1.17 13.44
N VAL A 249 6.77 2.16 12.73
CA VAL A 249 5.99 3.09 11.90
C VAL A 249 5.16 2.32 10.88
N LEU A 250 5.73 1.27 10.28
CA LEU A 250 5.04 0.37 9.35
C LEU A 250 3.85 -0.34 10.02
N SER A 251 4.02 -0.84 11.25
CA SER A 251 2.91 -1.47 12.00
C SER A 251 1.81 -0.45 12.34
N LYS A 252 2.17 0.77 12.77
CA LYS A 252 1.19 1.83 13.06
C LYS A 252 0.36 2.19 11.83
N LEU A 253 1.03 2.40 10.70
CA LEU A 253 0.36 2.64 9.42
C LEU A 253 -0.57 1.47 9.09
N PHE A 254 -0.05 0.24 9.13
CA PHE A 254 -0.83 -0.97 8.87
C PHE A 254 -2.06 -1.12 9.80
N SER A 255 -1.96 -0.73 11.07
CA SER A 255 -3.06 -0.75 12.05
C SER A 255 -4.18 0.21 11.65
N ALA A 256 -3.83 1.47 11.35
CA ALA A 256 -4.77 2.51 10.92
C ALA A 256 -5.57 2.07 9.68
N TYR A 257 -4.92 1.33 8.77
CA TYR A 257 -5.54 0.85 7.55
C TYR A 257 -6.38 -0.41 7.71
N THR A 258 -5.94 -1.36 8.55
CA THR A 258 -6.67 -2.62 8.76
C THR A 258 -7.82 -2.49 9.76
N GLY A 259 -7.89 -1.36 10.49
CA GLY A 259 -8.86 -1.12 11.55
C GLY A 259 -8.59 -2.03 12.75
N GLN A 260 -7.31 -2.21 13.09
CA GLN A 260 -6.83 -3.03 14.21
C GLN A 260 -6.23 -2.17 15.32
#